data_AF-A0A803R9M3-F1
#
_entry.id   AF-A0A803R9M3-F1
#
_cell.length_a   1.000
_cell.length_b   1.000
_cell.length_c   1.000
_cell.angle_alpha   90.00
_cell.angle_beta   90.00
_cell.angle_gamma   90.00
#
_symmetry.space_group_name_H-M   'P 1'
#
loop_
_entity.id
_entity.type
_entity.pdbx_description
1 polymer ?
#
loop_
_entity_poly.entity_id
_entity_poly.type
_entity_poly.pdbx_seq_one_letter_code
_entity_poly.pdbx_strand_id
1 'polypeptide(L)'
;MSRLCNLQVQINGEETFFLNEKVISTYSEKLKKIVKQERRRAHQNMMMMKKKILAIEIDDFPGGPDGFELISRFCHNNGNNNNAIYDVNFVIRLVRVFVNSEDLITTEKLKKVGRLIDNYLSEISPDQSLKISKFLGVAQSLPHSSRDSFDGVYRAIDIYLESHPTLSSEERSKLCKCLKFEKLSLETCKELAKNPKIPPEITIEALIKQQSKIVLSTNNYNEFGDDHHFPSLTSKIASRNNKGAFYGGCNNNSEKITEEKEFVEQNLQRMQRRVMELEKVCREMKGQMSRMVKHSVFATPHSKTLPRLC
;
A
#
# COMPACT_ATOMS: atom_id res chain seq x y z
N MET A 1 -36.88 2.59 26.40
CA MET A 1 -36.05 3.05 27.54
C MET A 1 -35.36 4.34 27.14
N SER A 2 -35.75 5.46 27.74
CA SER A 2 -35.13 6.77 27.55
C SER A 2 -33.62 6.68 27.81
N ARG A 3 -32.81 6.70 26.74
CA ARG A 3 -31.36 6.82 26.86
C ARG A 3 -31.11 8.15 27.58
N LEU A 4 -30.76 8.08 28.87
CA LEU A 4 -30.51 9.27 29.68
C LEU A 4 -29.39 10.06 28.99
N CYS A 5 -29.76 11.17 28.38
CA CYS A 5 -28.81 12.13 27.84
C CYS A 5 -28.23 12.86 29.05
N ASN A 6 -26.94 12.65 29.29
CA ASN A 6 -26.24 13.19 30.46
C ASN A 6 -25.06 14.09 30.06
N LEU A 7 -24.91 14.34 28.77
CA LEU A 7 -23.92 15.22 28.17
C LEU A 7 -24.62 16.12 27.14
N GLN A 8 -24.38 17.43 27.25
CA GLN A 8 -24.76 18.45 26.28
C GLN A 8 -23.47 18.91 25.59
N VAL A 9 -23.45 18.87 24.27
CA VAL A 9 -22.32 19.35 23.46
C VAL A 9 -22.81 20.44 22.53
N GLN A 10 -22.32 21.66 22.71
CA GLN A 10 -22.55 22.77 21.79
C GLN A 10 -21.44 22.80 20.75
N ILE A 11 -21.81 22.83 19.48
CA ILE A 11 -20.87 22.81 18.35
C ILE A 11 -20.88 24.18 17.67
N ASN A 12 -19.71 24.81 17.61
CA ASN A 12 -19.46 26.10 16.95
C ASN A 12 -20.43 27.23 17.38
N GLY A 13 -20.97 27.17 18.60
CA GLY A 13 -21.99 28.11 19.07
C GLY A 13 -23.37 28.01 18.37
N GLU A 14 -23.52 27.17 17.35
CA GLU A 14 -24.70 27.10 16.47
C GLU A 14 -25.75 26.11 16.98
N GLU A 15 -25.36 24.85 17.19
CA GLU A 15 -26.28 23.78 17.57
C GLU A 15 -25.87 23.06 18.85
N THR A 16 -26.87 22.54 19.57
CA THR A 16 -26.68 21.82 20.82
C THR A 16 -27.18 20.39 20.70
N PHE A 17 -26.31 19.44 21.01
CA PHE A 17 -26.58 18.01 20.97
C PHE A 17 -26.69 17.43 22.38
N PHE A 18 -27.73 16.61 22.61
CA PHE A 18 -27.93 15.88 23.86
C PHE A 18 -27.55 14.41 23.66
N LEU A 19 -26.48 13.98 24.32
CA LEU A 19 -25.83 12.70 24.07
C LEU A 19 -25.73 11.86 25.34
N ASN A 20 -25.49 10.56 25.14
CA ASN A 20 -25.07 9.68 26.22
C ASN A 20 -23.54 9.64 26.32
N GLU A 21 -23.01 10.15 27.43
CA GLU A 21 -21.58 10.19 27.71
C GLU A 21 -20.90 8.83 27.56
N LYS A 22 -21.53 7.75 28.06
CA LYS A 22 -20.93 6.41 28.01
C LYS A 22 -20.77 5.94 26.57
N VAL A 23 -21.78 6.20 25.73
CA VAL A 23 -21.73 5.86 24.30
C VAL A 23 -20.62 6.64 23.61
N ILE A 24 -20.60 7.97 23.74
CA ILE A 24 -19.60 8.81 23.06
C ILE A 24 -18.18 8.51 23.54
N SER A 25 -18.01 8.24 24.83
CA SER A 25 -16.70 7.90 25.43
C SER A 25 -16.15 6.55 24.97
N THR A 26 -16.98 5.67 24.40
CA THR A 26 -16.51 4.42 23.77
C THR A 26 -15.77 4.69 22.47
N TYR A 27 -16.16 5.74 21.74
CA TYR A 27 -15.63 6.05 20.40
C TYR A 27 -14.55 7.13 20.40
N SER A 28 -14.54 8.03 21.38
CA SER A 28 -13.59 9.16 21.42
C SER A 28 -12.90 9.29 22.76
N GLU A 29 -11.64 8.88 22.80
CA GLU A 29 -10.77 9.10 23.96
C GLU A 29 -10.51 10.59 24.22
N LYS A 30 -10.49 11.43 23.17
CA LYS A 30 -10.36 12.88 23.31
C LYS A 30 -11.57 13.46 24.03
N LEU A 31 -12.79 13.15 23.58
CA LEU A 31 -14.03 13.61 24.23
C LEU A 31 -14.13 13.06 25.66
N LYS A 32 -13.78 11.79 25.87
CA LYS A 32 -13.75 11.17 27.21
C LYS A 32 -12.82 11.92 28.18
N LYS A 33 -11.66 12.39 27.71
CA LYS A 33 -10.74 13.21 28.50
C LYS A 33 -11.33 14.59 28.81
N ILE A 34 -11.90 15.27 27.82
CA ILE A 34 -12.54 16.58 27.98
C ILE A 34 -13.69 16.48 29.00
N VAL A 35 -14.57 15.50 28.85
CA VAL A 35 -15.68 15.22 29.77
C VAL A 35 -15.19 14.98 31.20
N LYS A 36 -14.13 14.18 31.38
CA LYS A 36 -13.55 13.93 32.71
C LYS A 36 -12.96 15.20 33.33
N GLN A 37 -12.33 16.04 32.53
CA GLN A 37 -11.74 17.31 32.98
C GLN A 37 -12.83 18.31 33.39
N GLU A 38 -13.86 18.49 32.57
CA GLU A 38 -14.99 19.37 32.88
C GLU A 38 -15.74 18.93 34.14
N ARG A 39 -15.91 17.62 34.34
CA ARG A 39 -16.51 17.10 35.57
C ARG A 39 -15.69 17.43 36.82
N ARG A 40 -14.36 17.34 36.73
CA ARG A 40 -13.47 17.71 37.86
C ARG A 40 -13.60 19.19 38.19
N ARG A 41 -13.64 20.07 37.18
CA ARG A 41 -13.85 21.52 37.36
C ARG A 41 -15.18 21.82 38.05
N ALA A 42 -16.27 21.18 37.61
CA ALA A 42 -17.59 21.32 38.24
C ALA A 42 -17.62 20.87 39.71
N HIS A 43 -16.86 19.81 40.05
CA HIS A 43 -16.77 19.29 41.41
C HIS A 43 -15.93 20.19 42.34
N GLN A 44 -14.87 20.80 41.82
CA GLN A 44 -14.02 21.75 42.55
C GLN A 44 -14.72 23.08 42.84
N ASN A 45 -15.61 23.53 41.94
CA ASN A 45 -16.34 24.80 42.07
C ASN A 45 -17.59 24.73 42.99
N MET A 46 -17.63 23.79 43.95
CA MET A 46 -18.69 23.65 44.95
C MET A 46 -20.12 23.56 44.37
N MET A 47 -20.28 23.01 43.16
CA MET A 47 -21.60 22.80 42.55
C MET A 47 -22.20 21.47 43.03
N MET A 48 -22.53 21.41 44.32
CA MET A 48 -23.17 20.24 44.94
C MET A 48 -24.69 20.24 44.68
N MET A 49 -25.25 19.05 44.45
CA MET A 49 -26.69 18.71 44.61
C MET A 49 -27.70 19.10 43.52
N LYS A 50 -27.31 19.30 42.27
CA LYS A 50 -28.23 19.04 41.15
C LYS A 50 -27.55 18.16 40.12
N LYS A 51 -28.24 17.09 39.70
CA LYS A 51 -27.86 16.22 38.58
C LYS A 51 -27.98 17.02 37.27
N LYS A 52 -27.19 18.09 37.15
CA LYS A 52 -27.17 18.97 35.98
C LYS A 52 -26.46 18.21 34.86
N ILE A 53 -27.04 18.31 33.67
CA ILE A 53 -26.41 17.79 32.45
C ILE A 53 -25.07 18.51 32.30
N LEU A 54 -24.00 17.74 32.06
CA LEU A 54 -22.68 18.31 31.81
C LEU A 54 -22.72 18.99 30.45
N ALA A 55 -22.36 20.27 30.36
CA ALA A 55 -22.30 21.01 29.10
C ALA A 55 -20.84 21.24 28.70
N ILE A 56 -20.54 21.03 27.43
CA ILE A 56 -19.22 21.23 26.81
C ILE A 56 -19.44 22.00 25.51
N GLU A 57 -18.56 22.93 25.22
CA GLU A 57 -18.51 23.65 23.94
C GLU A 57 -17.31 23.16 23.13
N ILE A 58 -17.52 22.93 21.84
CA ILE A 58 -16.48 22.54 20.89
C ILE A 58 -16.58 23.48 19.69
N ASP A 59 -15.55 24.29 19.55
CA ASP A 59 -15.40 25.18 18.41
C ASP A 59 -14.65 24.52 17.26
N ASP A 60 -14.85 25.06 16.05
CA ASP A 60 -14.24 24.64 14.79
C ASP A 60 -14.34 23.14 14.49
N PHE A 61 -15.47 22.50 14.82
CA PHE A 61 -15.66 21.08 14.54
C PHE A 61 -15.61 20.82 13.01
N PRO A 62 -14.82 19.84 12.54
CA PRO A 62 -14.78 19.49 11.11
C PRO A 62 -16.17 19.06 10.66
N GLY A 63 -16.71 19.71 9.63
CA GLY A 63 -18.06 19.46 9.12
C GLY A 63 -19.19 20.16 9.88
N GLY A 64 -18.86 20.98 10.88
CA GLY A 64 -19.86 21.75 11.63
C GLY A 64 -20.86 20.87 12.39
N PRO A 65 -22.04 21.43 12.72
CA PRO A 65 -23.11 20.68 13.38
C PRO A 65 -23.56 19.44 12.62
N ASP A 66 -23.73 19.52 11.29
CA ASP A 66 -24.13 18.38 10.45
C ASP A 66 -23.16 17.20 10.57
N GLY A 67 -21.86 17.49 10.50
CA GLY A 67 -20.82 16.49 10.67
C GLY A 67 -20.83 15.86 12.06
N PHE A 68 -21.10 16.65 13.09
CA PHE A 68 -21.22 16.16 14.45
C PHE A 68 -22.47 15.30 14.65
N GLU A 69 -23.60 15.66 14.03
CA GLU A 69 -24.81 14.85 14.03
C GLU A 69 -24.55 13.46 13.43
N LEU A 70 -23.86 13.41 12.29
CA LEU A 70 -23.52 12.15 11.61
C LEU A 70 -22.68 11.22 12.51
N ILE A 71 -21.64 11.76 13.15
CA ILE A 71 -20.79 11.00 14.08
C ILE A 71 -21.57 10.57 15.33
N SER A 72 -22.40 11.47 15.87
CA SER A 72 -23.25 11.17 17.02
C SER A 72 -24.18 9.98 16.72
N ARG A 73 -24.84 10.01 15.56
CA ARG A 73 -25.72 8.94 15.10
C ARG A 73 -24.96 7.62 14.92
N PHE A 74 -23.77 7.67 14.32
CA PHE A 74 -22.87 6.51 14.19
C PHE A 74 -22.54 5.90 15.55
N CYS A 75 -22.11 6.70 16.53
CA CYS A 75 -21.80 6.22 17.88
C CYS A 75 -23.01 5.57 18.55
N HIS A 76 -24.20 6.17 18.40
CA HIS A 76 -25.44 5.67 19.00
C HIS A 76 -26.02 4.43 18.33
N ASN A 77 -25.62 4.16 17.09
CA ASN A 77 -25.97 2.96 16.33
C ASN A 77 -24.90 1.86 16.42
N ASN A 78 -23.99 1.97 17.39
CA ASN A 78 -22.89 1.02 17.60
C ASN A 78 -21.98 0.87 16.35
N GLY A 79 -21.84 1.94 15.58
CA GLY A 79 -21.10 1.95 14.32
C GLY A 79 -21.82 1.35 13.12
N ASN A 80 -23.11 0.98 13.28
CA ASN A 80 -23.89 0.40 12.19
C ASN A 80 -24.64 1.46 11.40
N ASN A 81 -24.36 1.56 10.09
CA ASN A 81 -24.91 2.58 9.20
C ASN A 81 -25.45 1.93 7.91
N ASN A 82 -26.45 1.05 8.04
CA ASN A 82 -26.97 0.24 6.93
C ASN A 82 -27.57 1.02 5.74
N ASN A 83 -27.91 2.31 5.91
CA ASN A 83 -28.55 3.15 4.87
C ASN A 83 -27.86 4.52 4.70
N ALA A 84 -26.60 4.68 5.11
CA ALA A 84 -25.95 5.98 5.05
C ALA A 84 -25.43 6.30 3.65
N ILE A 85 -25.90 7.41 3.07
CA ILE A 85 -25.25 8.07 1.94
C ILE A 85 -23.87 8.53 2.41
N TYR A 86 -22.82 8.19 1.67
CA TYR A 86 -21.45 8.55 2.01
C TYR A 86 -21.21 10.06 1.84
N ASP A 87 -20.97 10.78 2.92
CA ASP A 87 -20.49 12.16 2.84
C ASP A 87 -18.98 12.20 2.60
N VAL A 88 -18.62 12.10 1.33
CA VAL A 88 -17.23 12.18 0.88
C VAL A 88 -16.57 13.51 1.23
N ASN A 89 -17.32 14.62 1.20
CA ASN A 89 -16.77 15.94 1.48
C ASN A 89 -16.39 16.06 2.96
N PHE A 90 -17.24 15.51 3.82
CA PHE A 90 -16.97 15.40 5.24
C PHE A 90 -15.70 14.60 5.52
N VAL A 91 -15.52 13.43 4.88
CA VAL A 91 -14.30 12.63 5.02
C VAL A 91 -13.06 13.41 4.56
N ILE A 92 -13.11 14.10 3.42
CA ILE A 92 -12.00 14.93 2.95
C ILE A 92 -11.66 16.02 3.98
N ARG A 93 -12.67 16.68 4.57
CA ARG A 93 -12.47 17.70 5.60
C ARG A 93 -11.84 17.11 6.86
N LEU A 94 -12.29 15.94 7.31
CA LEU A 94 -11.71 15.22 8.44
C LEU A 94 -10.24 14.88 8.20
N VAL A 95 -9.90 14.36 7.01
CA VAL A 95 -8.52 14.05 6.64
C VAL A 95 -7.65 15.30 6.66
N ARG A 96 -8.14 16.42 6.11
CA ARG A 96 -7.41 17.69 6.11
C ARG A 96 -7.12 18.19 7.52
N VAL A 97 -8.13 18.17 8.41
CA VAL A 97 -7.95 18.55 9.82
C VAL A 97 -6.96 17.61 10.50
N PHE A 98 -7.04 16.31 10.25
CA PHE A 98 -6.10 15.34 10.80
C PHE A 98 -4.67 15.63 10.35
N VAL A 99 -4.43 15.85 9.05
CA VAL A 99 -3.09 16.11 8.50
C VAL A 99 -2.52 17.46 8.96
N ASN A 100 -3.38 18.46 9.16
CA ASN A 100 -2.98 19.81 9.59
C ASN A 100 -2.96 19.99 11.11
N SER A 101 -3.26 18.96 11.90
CA SER A 101 -3.24 19.05 13.36
C SER A 101 -1.79 19.25 13.85
N GLU A 102 -1.55 20.24 14.71
CA GLU A 102 -0.23 20.60 15.26
C GLU A 102 0.36 19.53 16.20
N ASP A 103 -0.43 18.52 16.57
CA ASP A 103 0.09 17.33 17.25
C ASP A 103 1.11 16.64 16.34
N LEU A 104 2.30 16.31 16.85
CA LEU A 104 3.31 15.49 16.13
C LEU A 104 2.67 14.18 15.63
N ILE A 105 2.17 14.19 14.39
CA ILE A 105 1.58 13.01 13.76
C ILE A 105 2.73 12.06 13.50
N THR A 106 2.80 11.00 14.29
CA THR A 106 3.77 9.94 14.03
C THR A 106 3.47 9.32 12.66
N THR A 107 4.51 8.97 11.93
CA THR A 107 4.40 8.28 10.63
C THR A 107 3.51 7.05 10.71
N GLU A 108 3.50 6.34 11.84
CA GLU A 108 2.61 5.21 12.11
C GLU A 108 1.13 5.57 12.19
N LYS A 109 0.77 6.67 12.88
CA LYS A 109 -0.63 7.14 12.94
C LYS A 109 -1.09 7.53 11.54
N LEU A 110 -0.24 8.23 10.79
CA LEU A 110 -0.53 8.61 9.41
C LEU A 110 -0.73 7.38 8.51
N LYS A 111 0.08 6.33 8.68
CA LYS A 111 -0.08 5.05 7.96
C LYS A 111 -1.37 4.31 8.31
N LYS A 112 -1.80 4.35 9.58
CA LYS A 112 -3.10 3.82 10.00
C LYS A 112 -4.25 4.54 9.30
N VAL A 113 -4.17 5.87 9.20
CA VAL A 113 -5.17 6.67 8.46
C VAL A 113 -5.11 6.37 6.97
N GLY A 114 -3.92 6.20 6.39
CA GLY A 114 -3.75 5.74 5.00
C GLY A 114 -4.54 4.47 4.69
N ARG A 115 -4.36 3.43 5.52
CA ARG A 115 -5.12 2.17 5.39
C ARG A 115 -6.62 2.36 5.57
N LEU A 116 -7.04 3.23 6.49
CA LEU A 116 -8.45 3.52 6.70
C LEU A 116 -9.09 4.19 5.48
N ILE A 117 -8.38 5.13 4.86
CA ILE A 117 -8.84 5.79 3.63
C ILE A 117 -8.88 4.82 2.45
N ASP A 118 -7.93 3.90 2.34
CA ASP A 118 -7.95 2.89 1.27
C ASP A 118 -9.12 1.90 1.42
N ASN A 119 -9.48 1.55 2.67
CA ASN A 119 -10.69 0.77 2.95
C ASN A 119 -11.96 1.58 2.65
N TYR A 120 -12.00 2.86 3.03
CA TYR A 120 -13.13 3.73 2.72
C TYR A 120 -13.32 3.90 1.20
N LEU A 121 -12.23 4.07 0.45
CA LEU A 121 -12.28 4.09 -1.02
C LEU A 121 -12.90 2.80 -1.56
N SER A 122 -12.48 1.65 -1.05
CA SER A 122 -13.03 0.35 -1.47
C SER A 122 -14.52 0.22 -1.17
N GLU A 123 -14.98 0.78 -0.04
CA GLU A 123 -16.37 0.73 0.40
C GLU A 123 -17.29 1.62 -0.45
N ILE A 124 -16.81 2.80 -0.86
CA ILE A 124 -17.60 3.72 -1.71
C ILE A 124 -17.50 3.40 -3.20
N SER A 125 -16.50 2.63 -3.63
CA SER A 125 -16.27 2.30 -5.05
C SER A 125 -17.47 1.68 -5.79
N PRO A 126 -18.28 0.80 -5.17
CA PRO A 126 -19.45 0.21 -5.83
C PRO A 126 -20.62 1.18 -6.05
N ASP A 127 -20.62 2.35 -5.41
CA ASP A 127 -21.72 3.30 -5.49
C ASP A 127 -21.76 3.98 -6.87
N GLN A 128 -22.79 3.67 -7.67
CA GLN A 128 -22.96 4.24 -9.02
C GLN A 128 -23.19 5.76 -9.04
N SER A 129 -23.55 6.37 -7.90
CA SER A 129 -23.71 7.82 -7.77
C SER A 129 -22.38 8.54 -7.49
N LEU A 130 -21.31 7.79 -7.21
CA LEU A 130 -20.01 8.35 -6.86
C LEU A 130 -19.30 8.90 -8.11
N LYS A 131 -19.15 10.21 -8.17
CA LYS A 131 -18.39 10.89 -9.23
C LYS A 131 -16.88 10.65 -9.07
N ILE A 132 -16.18 10.55 -10.19
CA ILE A 132 -14.71 10.42 -10.27
C ILE A 132 -14.01 11.52 -9.47
N SER A 133 -14.50 12.77 -9.55
CA SER A 133 -13.90 13.90 -8.83
C SER A 133 -13.90 13.70 -7.31
N LYS A 134 -14.98 13.12 -6.76
CA LYS A 134 -15.09 12.79 -5.34
C LYS A 134 -14.14 11.66 -4.97
N PHE A 135 -14.09 10.59 -5.77
CA PHE A 135 -13.17 9.47 -5.57
C PHE A 135 -11.71 9.94 -5.55
N LEU A 136 -11.29 10.72 -6.56
CA LEU A 136 -9.95 11.29 -6.65
C LEU A 136 -9.64 12.23 -5.48
N GLY A 137 -10.61 13.05 -5.07
CA GLY A 137 -10.49 13.94 -3.92
C GLY A 137 -10.13 13.19 -2.63
N VAL A 138 -10.71 12.01 -2.42
CA VAL A 138 -10.36 11.13 -1.29
C VAL A 138 -8.99 10.50 -1.48
N ALA A 139 -8.71 9.90 -2.66
CA ALA A 139 -7.45 9.21 -2.93
C ALA A 139 -6.22 10.13 -2.76
N GLN A 140 -6.37 11.40 -3.15
CA GLN A 140 -5.34 12.43 -3.10
C GLN A 140 -5.38 13.29 -1.83
N SER A 141 -6.30 13.04 -0.90
CA SER A 141 -6.42 13.81 0.35
C SER A 141 -5.25 13.62 1.33
N LEU A 142 -4.50 12.52 1.19
CA LEU A 142 -3.36 12.17 2.04
C LEU A 142 -2.03 12.29 1.29
N PRO A 143 -0.94 12.68 2.00
CA PRO A 143 0.40 12.68 1.42
C PRO A 143 0.86 11.26 1.08
N HIS A 144 1.73 11.11 0.08
CA HIS A 144 2.19 9.79 -0.37
C HIS A 144 3.03 9.02 0.66
N SER A 145 3.54 9.68 1.70
CA SER A 145 4.22 9.06 2.84
C SER A 145 3.26 8.32 3.79
N SER A 146 1.95 8.59 3.70
CA SER A 146 0.91 7.89 4.45
C SER A 146 0.69 6.44 4.02
N ARG A 147 1.22 6.04 2.86
CA ARG A 147 1.01 4.72 2.28
C ARG A 147 2.33 3.97 2.13
N ASP A 148 2.36 2.75 2.66
CA ASP A 148 3.45 1.80 2.45
C ASP A 148 3.34 1.15 1.07
N SER A 149 2.14 0.74 0.68
CA SER A 149 1.81 0.28 -0.67
C SER A 149 0.55 0.97 -1.22
N PHE A 150 0.40 0.96 -2.54
CA PHE A 150 -0.78 1.48 -3.23
C PHE A 150 -1.77 0.38 -3.65
N ASP A 151 -1.58 -0.84 -3.16
CA ASP A 151 -2.37 -2.00 -3.57
C ASP A 151 -3.85 -1.85 -3.17
N GLY A 152 -4.11 -1.28 -1.99
CA GLY A 152 -5.48 -0.97 -1.53
C GLY A 152 -6.18 0.07 -2.42
N VAL A 153 -5.44 1.08 -2.88
CA VAL A 153 -5.97 2.09 -3.83
C VAL A 153 -6.25 1.46 -5.18
N TYR A 154 -5.36 0.60 -5.70
CA TYR A 154 -5.60 -0.13 -6.95
C TYR A 154 -6.85 -1.01 -6.85
N ARG A 155 -7.00 -1.77 -5.76
CA ARG A 155 -8.21 -2.60 -5.55
C ARG A 155 -9.48 -1.75 -5.54
N ALA A 156 -9.46 -0.59 -4.90
CA ALA A 156 -10.60 0.32 -4.93
C ALA A 156 -10.89 0.84 -6.35
N ILE A 157 -9.87 1.14 -7.14
CA ILE A 157 -10.03 1.54 -8.55
C ILE A 157 -10.64 0.40 -9.37
N ASP A 158 -10.16 -0.83 -9.20
CA ASP A 158 -10.67 -1.98 -9.95
C ASP A 158 -12.17 -2.21 -9.69
N ILE A 159 -12.58 -2.16 -8.42
CA ILE A 159 -14.01 -2.22 -8.02
C ILE A 159 -14.80 -1.05 -8.62
N TYR A 160 -14.22 0.15 -8.64
CA TYR A 160 -14.87 1.32 -9.23
C TYR A 160 -15.10 1.14 -10.73
N LEU A 161 -14.08 0.65 -11.46
CA LEU A 161 -14.16 0.34 -12.88
C LEU A 161 -15.13 -0.81 -13.20
N GLU A 162 -15.25 -1.79 -12.30
CA GLU A 162 -16.27 -2.84 -12.37
C GLU A 162 -17.69 -2.29 -12.24
N SER A 163 -17.89 -1.37 -11.31
CA SER A 163 -19.22 -0.85 -10.98
C SER A 163 -19.66 0.30 -11.91
N HIS A 164 -18.74 0.87 -12.69
CA HIS A 164 -18.98 1.99 -13.61
C HIS A 164 -18.54 1.65 -15.05
N PRO A 165 -19.27 0.77 -15.77
CA PRO A 165 -18.89 0.33 -17.11
C PRO A 165 -18.94 1.45 -18.17
N THR A 166 -19.71 2.51 -17.91
CA THR A 166 -19.93 3.64 -18.84
C THR A 166 -18.79 4.65 -18.90
N LEU A 167 -17.73 4.46 -18.12
CA LEU A 167 -16.58 5.36 -18.09
C LEU A 167 -15.84 5.40 -19.43
N SER A 168 -15.46 6.61 -19.86
CA SER A 168 -14.62 6.83 -21.03
C SER A 168 -13.16 6.44 -20.78
N SER A 169 -12.39 6.24 -21.85
CA SER A 169 -10.95 5.94 -21.75
C SER A 169 -10.17 7.03 -20.99
N GLU A 170 -10.52 8.30 -21.21
CA GLU A 170 -9.89 9.44 -20.53
C GLU A 170 -10.16 9.43 -19.02
N GLU A 171 -11.39 9.10 -18.62
CA GLU A 171 -11.78 8.99 -17.22
C GLU A 171 -11.06 7.84 -16.50
N ARG A 172 -10.95 6.69 -17.16
CA ARG A 172 -10.16 5.55 -16.66
C ARG A 172 -8.69 5.92 -16.49
N SER A 173 -8.12 6.67 -17.43
CA SER A 173 -6.75 7.20 -17.33
C SER A 173 -6.61 8.16 -16.13
N LYS A 174 -7.56 9.09 -15.94
CA LYS A 174 -7.57 10.02 -14.79
C LYS A 174 -7.61 9.28 -13.44
N LEU A 175 -8.41 8.23 -13.32
CA LEU A 175 -8.47 7.40 -12.11
C LEU A 175 -7.13 6.74 -11.81
N CYS A 176 -6.51 6.11 -12.81
CA CYS A 176 -5.27 5.37 -12.61
C CYS A 176 -4.07 6.26 -12.30
N LYS A 177 -4.07 7.53 -12.73
CA LYS A 177 -3.00 8.50 -12.45
C LYS A 177 -2.80 8.82 -10.96
N CYS A 178 -3.75 8.47 -10.08
CA CYS A 178 -3.56 8.64 -8.63
C CYS A 178 -2.70 7.53 -7.99
N LEU A 179 -2.39 6.47 -8.74
CA LEU A 179 -1.51 5.38 -8.31
C LEU A 179 -0.04 5.79 -8.37
N LYS A 180 0.73 5.31 -7.39
CA LYS A 180 2.19 5.34 -7.46
C LYS A 180 2.72 3.97 -7.79
N PHE A 181 3.08 3.77 -9.05
CA PHE A 181 3.52 2.48 -9.55
C PHE A 181 4.78 1.96 -8.83
N GLU A 182 5.64 2.82 -8.28
CA GLU A 182 6.83 2.39 -7.53
C GLU A 182 6.49 1.68 -6.20
N LYS A 183 5.33 2.03 -5.63
CA LYS A 183 4.81 1.50 -4.36
C LYS A 183 3.74 0.43 -4.55
N LEU A 184 3.56 -0.09 -5.78
CA LEU A 184 2.75 -1.28 -6.00
C LEU A 184 3.57 -2.54 -5.74
N SER A 185 2.89 -3.55 -5.21
CA SER A 185 3.42 -4.91 -5.14
C SER A 185 3.55 -5.51 -6.56
N LEU A 186 4.45 -6.48 -6.71
CA LEU A 186 4.64 -7.17 -7.99
C LEU A 186 3.37 -7.94 -8.41
N GLU A 187 2.64 -8.51 -7.45
CA GLU A 187 1.39 -9.22 -7.69
C GLU A 187 0.32 -8.27 -8.22
N THR A 188 0.09 -7.15 -7.53
CA THR A 188 -0.86 -6.13 -7.95
C THR A 188 -0.49 -5.49 -9.28
N CYS A 189 0.79 -5.30 -9.58
CA CYS A 189 1.21 -4.82 -10.89
C CYS A 189 0.91 -5.83 -12.01
N LYS A 190 1.03 -7.13 -11.76
CA LYS A 190 0.65 -8.18 -12.73
C LYS A 190 -0.85 -8.19 -12.97
N GLU A 191 -1.66 -7.99 -11.93
CA GLU A 191 -3.11 -7.87 -12.04
C GLU A 191 -3.49 -6.63 -12.86
N LEU A 192 -2.89 -5.48 -12.55
CA LEU A 192 -3.07 -4.23 -13.30
C LEU A 192 -2.76 -4.41 -14.78
N ALA A 193 -1.64 -5.07 -15.10
CA ALA A 193 -1.23 -5.29 -16.48
C ALA A 193 -2.14 -6.25 -17.26
N LYS A 194 -2.84 -7.15 -16.56
CA LYS A 194 -3.80 -8.09 -17.16
C LYS A 194 -5.21 -7.52 -17.28
N ASN A 195 -5.50 -6.41 -16.60
CA ASN A 195 -6.84 -5.85 -16.53
C ASN A 195 -7.16 -5.05 -17.82
N PRO A 196 -8.10 -5.50 -18.67
CA PRO A 196 -8.40 -4.84 -19.94
C PRO A 196 -9.09 -3.47 -19.76
N LYS A 197 -9.58 -3.16 -18.55
CA LYS A 197 -10.20 -1.87 -18.24
C LYS A 197 -9.17 -0.78 -17.98
N ILE A 198 -7.91 -1.15 -17.74
CA ILE A 198 -6.81 -0.20 -17.53
C ILE A 198 -6.27 0.26 -18.89
N PRO A 199 -6.15 1.57 -19.13
CA PRO A 199 -5.59 2.07 -20.39
C PRO A 199 -4.16 1.55 -20.64
N PRO A 200 -3.81 1.16 -21.88
CA PRO A 200 -2.48 0.61 -22.19
C PRO A 200 -1.31 1.51 -21.78
N GLU A 201 -1.48 2.83 -21.91
CA GLU A 201 -0.49 3.84 -21.50
C GLU A 201 -0.10 3.70 -20.03
N ILE A 202 -1.08 3.46 -19.17
CA ILE A 202 -0.90 3.28 -17.72
C ILE A 202 -0.18 1.95 -17.44
N THR A 203 -0.57 0.89 -18.14
CA THR A 203 0.08 -0.42 -18.00
C THR A 203 1.55 -0.35 -18.36
N ILE A 204 1.89 0.31 -19.46
CA ILE A 204 3.28 0.49 -19.89
C ILE A 204 4.08 1.29 -18.85
N GLU A 205 3.53 2.40 -18.36
CA GLU A 205 4.16 3.20 -17.30
C GLU A 205 4.43 2.38 -16.03
N ALA A 206 3.44 1.59 -15.59
CA ALA A 206 3.56 0.72 -14.43
C ALA A 206 4.68 -0.31 -14.59
N LEU A 207 4.74 -0.97 -15.75
CA LEU A 207 5.73 -2.00 -16.05
C LEU A 207 7.16 -1.43 -16.10
N ILE A 208 7.36 -0.27 -16.75
CA ILE A 208 8.68 0.40 -16.80
C ILE A 208 9.19 0.70 -15.38
N LYS A 209 8.31 1.24 -14.52
CA LYS A 209 8.65 1.56 -13.14
C LYS A 209 9.01 0.32 -12.32
N GLN A 210 8.31 -0.78 -12.52
CA GLN A 210 8.62 -2.04 -11.84
C GLN A 210 9.92 -2.69 -12.35
N GLN A 211 10.22 -2.60 -13.66
CA GLN A 211 11.46 -3.14 -14.22
C GLN A 211 12.70 -2.43 -13.64
N SER A 212 12.64 -1.12 -13.42
CA SER A 212 13.73 -0.37 -12.78
C SER A 212 14.04 -0.84 -11.36
N LYS A 213 13.04 -1.34 -10.61
CA LYS A 213 13.21 -1.91 -9.27
C LYS A 213 13.99 -3.23 -9.30
N ILE A 214 13.75 -4.06 -10.31
CA ILE A 214 14.48 -5.32 -10.53
C ILE A 214 15.95 -5.02 -10.87
N VAL A 215 16.22 -4.05 -11.73
CA VAL A 215 17.59 -3.65 -12.11
C VAL A 215 18.39 -3.12 -10.91
N LEU A 216 17.77 -2.34 -10.01
CA LEU A 216 18.41 -1.83 -8.79
C LEU A 216 18.65 -2.93 -7.74
N SER A 217 17.73 -3.88 -7.56
CA SER A 217 17.92 -5.03 -6.65
C SER A 217 19.01 -5.99 -7.11
N THR A 218 19.33 -6.01 -8.41
CA THR A 218 20.42 -6.85 -8.96
C THR A 218 21.80 -6.23 -8.70
N ASN A 219 21.88 -4.92 -8.47
CA ASN A 219 23.15 -4.22 -8.24
C ASN A 219 23.63 -4.22 -6.77
N ASN A 220 22.78 -4.59 -5.80
CA ASN A 220 23.11 -4.55 -4.36
C ASN A 220 23.65 -5.88 -3.78
N TYR A 221 23.98 -6.87 -4.62
CA TYR A 221 24.57 -8.15 -4.19
C TYR A 221 26.05 -8.33 -4.62
N ASN A 222 26.73 -7.26 -5.05
CA ASN A 222 28.10 -7.35 -5.58
C ASN A 222 29.15 -6.60 -4.74
N GLU A 223 29.07 -6.67 -3.41
CA GLU A 223 30.18 -6.27 -2.53
C GLU A 223 30.54 -7.41 -1.57
N PHE A 224 31.10 -8.49 -2.09
CA PHE A 224 32.22 -9.24 -1.49
C PHE A 224 32.89 -10.02 -2.64
N GLY A 225 34.10 -9.61 -2.98
CA GLY A 225 34.74 -9.93 -4.26
C GLY A 225 35.19 -11.37 -4.41
N ASP A 226 35.08 -11.87 -5.65
CA ASP A 226 36.21 -12.50 -6.34
C ASP A 226 35.99 -12.46 -7.87
N ASP A 227 37.09 -12.46 -8.60
CA ASP A 227 37.26 -11.94 -9.96
C ASP A 227 36.66 -12.83 -11.07
N HIS A 228 35.41 -12.61 -11.49
CA HIS A 228 34.84 -13.20 -12.72
C HIS A 228 33.84 -12.26 -13.44
N HIS A 229 34.26 -11.74 -14.59
CA HIS A 229 33.55 -10.74 -15.39
C HIS A 229 32.33 -11.33 -16.14
N PHE A 230 31.14 -11.15 -15.54
CA PHE A 230 29.84 -11.38 -16.17
C PHE A 230 29.53 -10.21 -17.13
N PRO A 231 29.24 -10.42 -18.44
CA PRO A 231 28.70 -9.36 -19.27
C PRO A 231 27.22 -9.18 -18.92
N SER A 232 26.95 -8.22 -18.03
CA SER A 232 25.60 -7.75 -17.69
C SER A 232 25.07 -6.89 -18.84
N LEU A 233 23.87 -7.22 -19.34
CA LEU A 233 23.11 -6.38 -20.26
C LEU A 233 22.82 -5.03 -19.60
N THR A 234 23.60 -4.01 -19.91
CA THR A 234 23.20 -2.61 -19.65
C THR A 234 23.63 -1.74 -20.82
N SER A 235 22.65 -1.35 -21.64
CA SER A 235 22.79 -0.23 -22.57
C SER A 235 23.08 1.03 -21.78
N LYS A 236 24.32 1.54 -21.91
CA LYS A 236 24.69 2.87 -21.44
C LYS A 236 23.91 3.90 -22.24
N ILE A 237 22.88 4.49 -21.64
CA ILE A 237 22.37 5.80 -22.06
C ILE A 237 22.58 6.73 -20.87
N ALA A 238 23.79 7.26 -20.76
CA ALA A 238 24.09 8.44 -19.97
C ALA A 238 24.20 9.63 -20.95
N SER A 239 23.22 10.52 -20.91
CA SER A 239 23.28 11.81 -21.57
C SER A 239 24.41 12.66 -20.96
N ARG A 240 25.37 13.07 -21.80
CA ARG A 240 26.21 14.25 -21.56
C ARG A 240 25.65 15.38 -22.41
N ASN A 241 25.09 16.40 -21.77
CA ASN A 241 24.79 17.68 -22.40
C ASN A 241 26.10 18.39 -22.77
N ASN A 242 26.31 18.68 -24.05
CA ASN A 242 26.96 19.94 -24.45
C ASN A 242 26.48 20.39 -25.85
N LYS A 243 26.47 21.70 -26.01
CA LYS A 243 25.78 22.52 -27.01
C LYS A 243 26.29 22.30 -28.45
N GLY A 244 25.39 22.39 -29.44
CA GLY A 244 25.75 22.71 -30.83
C GLY A 244 24.85 22.11 -31.93
N ALA A 245 24.07 22.98 -32.59
CA ALA A 245 23.69 22.99 -34.02
C ALA A 245 23.00 21.79 -34.74
N PHE A 246 21.74 22.03 -35.16
CA PHE A 246 21.24 22.04 -36.55
C PHE A 246 21.39 20.82 -37.52
N TYR A 247 20.22 20.38 -38.04
CA TYR A 247 19.82 19.59 -39.24
C TYR A 247 20.20 18.09 -39.43
N GLY A 248 19.17 17.26 -39.69
CA GLY A 248 19.14 16.37 -40.88
C GLY A 248 19.02 14.83 -40.71
N GLY A 249 17.84 14.26 -41.02
CA GLY A 249 17.64 13.22 -42.05
C GLY A 249 18.10 11.75 -41.87
N CYS A 250 17.09 10.86 -41.78
CA CYS A 250 16.87 9.57 -42.50
C CYS A 250 17.69 8.27 -42.25
N ASN A 251 16.93 7.23 -41.83
CA ASN A 251 16.95 5.77 -42.10
C ASN A 251 18.16 5.11 -42.81
N ASN A 252 18.64 3.99 -42.24
CA ASN A 252 19.07 2.78 -42.96
C ASN A 252 18.89 1.52 -42.08
N ASN A 253 17.93 0.65 -42.44
CA ASN A 253 17.54 -0.58 -41.72
C ASN A 253 18.28 -1.85 -42.20
N SER A 254 19.56 -1.76 -42.59
CA SER A 254 20.26 -2.90 -43.21
C SER A 254 21.47 -3.45 -42.43
N GLU A 255 21.83 -2.88 -41.27
CA GLU A 255 23.02 -3.32 -40.50
C GLU A 255 22.71 -4.06 -39.20
N LYS A 256 21.43 -4.11 -38.77
CA LYS A 256 21.04 -4.76 -37.50
C LYS A 256 20.92 -6.28 -37.52
N ILE A 257 20.84 -6.91 -38.69
CA ILE A 257 20.52 -8.35 -38.80
C ILE A 257 21.78 -9.23 -38.70
N THR A 258 22.95 -8.71 -39.07
CA THR A 258 24.22 -9.45 -39.02
C THR A 258 24.76 -9.60 -37.60
N GLU A 259 24.58 -8.59 -36.75
CA GLU A 259 25.04 -8.61 -35.35
C GLU A 259 24.22 -9.56 -34.47
N GLU A 260 22.91 -9.69 -34.72
CA GLU A 260 22.05 -10.66 -34.00
C GLU A 260 22.41 -12.11 -34.31
N LYS A 261 22.83 -12.42 -35.55
CA LYS A 261 23.15 -13.79 -35.97
C LYS A 261 24.46 -14.29 -35.33
N GLU A 262 25.49 -13.46 -35.29
CA GLU A 262 26.76 -13.79 -34.61
C GLU A 262 26.58 -13.89 -33.09
N PHE A 263 25.70 -13.06 -32.52
CA PHE A 263 25.39 -13.08 -31.09
C PHE A 263 24.68 -14.38 -30.65
N VAL A 264 23.76 -14.89 -31.47
CA VAL A 264 23.08 -16.16 -31.19
C VAL A 264 24.04 -17.35 -31.29
N GLU A 265 24.97 -17.35 -32.25
CA GLU A 265 25.97 -18.41 -32.42
C GLU A 265 26.95 -18.50 -31.25
N GLN A 266 27.44 -17.35 -30.78
CA GLN A 266 28.31 -17.29 -29.59
C GLN A 266 27.59 -17.75 -28.31
N ASN A 267 26.29 -17.45 -28.18
CA ASN A 267 25.47 -17.93 -27.07
C ASN A 267 25.25 -19.45 -27.11
N LEU A 268 25.02 -20.01 -28.30
CA LEU A 268 24.88 -21.47 -28.46
C LEU A 268 26.18 -22.20 -28.11
N GLN A 269 27.33 -21.70 -28.55
CA GLN A 269 28.64 -22.27 -28.22
C GLN A 269 28.95 -22.19 -26.71
N ARG A 270 28.58 -21.09 -26.05
CA ARG A 270 28.70 -20.96 -24.58
C ARG A 270 27.79 -21.93 -23.85
N MET A 271 26.56 -22.13 -24.34
CA MET A 271 25.63 -23.09 -23.76
C MET A 271 26.16 -24.51 -23.87
N GLN A 272 26.70 -24.90 -25.03
CA GLN A 272 27.32 -26.21 -25.24
C GLN A 272 28.50 -26.48 -24.31
N ARG A 273 29.37 -25.48 -24.08
CA ARG A 273 30.51 -25.61 -23.15
C ARG A 273 30.06 -25.84 -21.71
N ARG A 274 29.03 -25.10 -21.25
CA ARG A 274 28.45 -25.28 -19.92
C ARG A 274 27.79 -26.65 -19.75
N VAL A 275 27.07 -27.12 -20.76
CA VAL A 275 26.48 -28.47 -20.75
C VAL A 275 27.57 -29.52 -20.64
N MET A 276 28.68 -29.38 -21.38
CA MET A 276 29.82 -30.30 -21.31
C MET A 276 30.48 -30.34 -19.92
N GLU A 277 30.64 -29.18 -19.28
CA GLU A 277 31.16 -29.08 -17.91
C GLU A 277 30.19 -29.71 -16.89
N LEU A 278 28.89 -29.43 -17.02
CA LEU A 278 27.84 -30.04 -16.20
C LEU A 278 27.81 -31.57 -16.36
N GLU A 279 27.90 -32.08 -17.59
CA GLU A 279 27.99 -33.50 -17.83
C GLU A 279 29.24 -34.14 -17.22
N LYS A 280 30.37 -33.41 -17.21
CA LYS A 280 31.61 -33.88 -16.58
C LYS A 280 31.41 -34.02 -15.07
N VAL A 281 30.84 -33.01 -14.41
CA VAL A 281 30.50 -33.05 -12.98
C VAL A 281 29.51 -34.17 -12.67
N CYS A 282 28.48 -34.35 -13.51
CA CYS A 282 27.52 -35.44 -13.37
C CYS A 282 28.17 -36.83 -13.52
N ARG A 283 29.12 -36.99 -14.46
CA ARG A 283 29.90 -38.24 -14.61
C ARG A 283 30.78 -38.51 -13.39
N GLU A 284 31.37 -37.47 -12.83
CA GLU A 284 32.23 -37.56 -11.65
C GLU A 284 31.43 -37.91 -10.40
N MET A 285 30.28 -37.25 -10.18
CA MET A 285 29.30 -37.60 -9.14
C MET A 285 28.80 -39.04 -9.27
N LYS A 286 28.45 -39.49 -10.49
CA LYS A 286 28.02 -40.87 -10.74
C LYS A 286 29.12 -41.88 -10.42
N GLY A 287 30.38 -41.54 -10.73
CA GLY A 287 31.56 -42.32 -10.36
C GLY A 287 31.76 -42.41 -8.85
N GLN A 288 31.58 -41.30 -8.12
CA GLN A 288 31.67 -41.26 -6.66
C GLN A 288 30.53 -42.06 -6.00
N MET A 289 29.29 -41.92 -6.47
CA MET A 289 28.15 -42.72 -6.01
C MET A 289 28.36 -44.22 -6.23
N SER A 290 28.94 -44.61 -7.37
CA SER A 290 29.24 -46.02 -7.67
C SER A 290 30.32 -46.62 -6.76
N ARG A 291 31.24 -45.79 -6.23
CA ARG A 291 32.26 -46.21 -5.25
C ARG A 291 31.68 -46.32 -3.85
N MET A 292 30.79 -45.41 -3.47
CA MET A 292 30.14 -45.43 -2.15
C MET A 292 29.26 -46.67 -1.95
N VAL A 293 28.53 -47.10 -2.98
CA VAL A 293 27.68 -48.31 -2.91
C VAL A 293 28.51 -49.61 -2.81
N LYS A 294 29.75 -49.63 -3.31
CA LYS A 294 30.65 -50.79 -3.19
C LYS A 294 31.28 -50.92 -1.79
N HIS A 295 31.41 -49.83 -1.05
CA HIS A 295 31.99 -49.83 0.29
C HIS A 295 30.96 -50.00 1.42
N SER A 296 29.65 -50.02 1.12
CA SER A 296 28.59 -50.23 2.12
C SER A 296 28.11 -51.68 2.28
N VAL A 297 28.75 -52.66 1.62
CA VAL A 297 28.35 -54.09 1.69
C VAL A 297 29.27 -54.94 2.60
N PHE A 298 30.33 -54.37 3.17
CA PHE A 298 31.23 -55.07 4.10
C PHE A 298 31.47 -54.28 5.39
N ALA A 299 30.47 -54.21 6.27
CA ALA A 299 30.68 -53.96 7.70
C ALA A 299 29.54 -54.60 8.51
N THR A 300 29.79 -55.80 9.02
CA THR A 300 28.94 -56.54 9.96
C THR A 300 29.08 -56.00 11.40
N PRO A 301 28.06 -56.16 12.27
CA PRO A 301 28.09 -55.66 13.64
C PRO A 301 28.78 -56.66 14.58
N HIS A 302 29.74 -56.19 15.38
CA HIS A 302 30.29 -56.96 16.50
C HIS A 302 30.14 -56.18 17.82
N SER A 303 29.15 -56.61 18.58
CA SER A 303 28.95 -56.34 20.01
C SER A 303 29.98 -57.09 20.84
N LYS A 304 30.77 -56.41 21.68
CA LYS A 304 31.37 -57.00 22.89
C LYS A 304 31.39 -56.00 24.06
N THR A 305 31.09 -56.58 25.21
CA THR A 305 30.59 -56.07 26.48
C THR A 305 31.66 -55.45 27.42
N LEU A 306 31.22 -54.58 28.34
CA LEU A 306 31.99 -54.05 29.48
C LEU A 306 32.05 -55.06 30.65
N PRO A 307 33.09 -55.04 31.51
CA PRO A 307 33.22 -55.96 32.65
C PRO A 307 32.52 -55.44 33.92
N ARG A 308 32.08 -56.38 34.77
CA ARG A 308 31.50 -56.10 36.10
C ARG A 308 32.60 -55.92 37.15
N LEU A 309 32.44 -54.88 37.98
CA LEU A 309 33.17 -54.65 39.23
C LEU A 309 32.54 -55.47 40.37
N CYS A 310 33.38 -55.89 41.32
CA CYS A 310 32.95 -56.40 42.63
C CYS A 310 32.19 -55.33 43.42
#